data_AF-A0A1H7CN66-F1
#
_entry.id   AF-A0A1H7CN66-F1
#
_cell.length_a   1.000
_cell.length_b   1.000
_cell.length_c   1.000
_cell.angle_alpha   90.00
_cell.angle_beta   90.00
_cell.angle_gamma   90.00
#
_symmetry.space_group_name_H-M   'P 1'
#
loop_
_entity.id
_entity.type
_entity.pdbx_description
1 polymer ?
#
loop_
_entity_poly.entity_id
_entity_poly.type
_entity_poly.pdbx_seq_one_letter_code
_entity_poly.pdbx_strand_id
1 'polypeptide(L)'
;MKNKANLPFLMMASSGVALALPVVALAAEGGFIEDSTATLTARNYYFSRDFRDVPATAQSKQEEWAQGFILNFKSGYTPGPVGFGVDAIGLLGIKLDSSADRAGTGLLPGAFGDEAPDDYSRAGAALKVRVSKTELKIGELQPNLPVLTFSDIRLLPPTYSGASIVSQEIAGLTLQGGQMRATSLR
;
A
#
# COMPACT_ATOMS: atom_id res chain seq x y z
N MET A 1 37.90 -2.89 82.84
CA MET A 1 39.12 -3.66 82.53
C MET A 1 39.17 -3.96 81.03
N LYS A 2 40.28 -3.55 80.39
CA LYS A 2 40.85 -4.00 79.10
C LYS A 2 40.17 -3.58 77.77
N ASN A 3 40.82 -2.60 77.13
CA ASN A 3 40.89 -2.37 75.68
C ASN A 3 41.33 -3.63 74.90
N LYS A 4 40.92 -3.71 73.62
CA LYS A 4 41.82 -3.86 72.46
C LYS A 4 41.07 -3.61 71.13
N ALA A 5 41.65 -2.74 70.31
CA ALA A 5 41.31 -2.50 68.91
C ALA A 5 42.11 -3.45 67.99
N ASN A 6 41.58 -3.76 66.78
CA ASN A 6 42.27 -3.61 65.47
C ASN A 6 41.43 -4.15 64.28
N LEU A 7 41.38 -3.32 63.22
CA LEU A 7 40.89 -3.43 61.82
C LEU A 7 41.66 -4.51 60.99
N PRO A 8 41.49 -4.70 59.64
CA PRO A 8 40.48 -4.31 58.62
C PRO A 8 40.11 -5.45 57.59
N PHE A 9 39.56 -5.09 56.41
CA PHE A 9 39.32 -5.86 55.16
C PHE A 9 37.86 -6.39 55.03
N LEU A 10 37.05 -6.13 53.99
CA LEU A 10 37.29 -5.88 52.57
C LEU A 10 36.05 -5.20 51.92
N MET A 11 36.32 -4.41 50.88
CA MET A 11 35.40 -3.75 49.94
C MET A 11 34.29 -4.64 49.36
N MET A 12 33.09 -4.07 49.15
CA MET A 12 32.54 -3.82 47.80
C MET A 12 31.23 -3.02 47.91
N ALA A 13 31.30 -1.73 47.55
CA ALA A 13 30.12 -0.93 47.26
C ALA A 13 29.77 -1.14 45.78
N SER A 14 28.64 -1.77 45.48
CA SER A 14 28.06 -1.79 44.14
C SER A 14 26.95 -0.74 44.06
N SER A 15 27.31 0.46 43.60
CA SER A 15 26.36 1.47 43.13
C SER A 15 25.64 0.94 41.89
N GLY A 16 24.38 0.55 42.04
CA GLY A 16 23.46 0.35 40.92
C GLY A 16 22.88 1.69 40.47
N VAL A 17 23.54 2.36 39.52
CA VAL A 17 22.92 3.46 38.78
C VAL A 17 21.90 2.85 37.82
N ALA A 18 20.64 2.79 38.25
CA ALA A 18 19.54 2.56 37.34
C ALA A 18 19.33 3.83 36.53
N LEU A 19 19.82 3.86 35.29
CA LEU A 19 19.43 4.83 34.28
C LEU A 19 17.95 4.59 33.95
N ALA A 20 17.06 5.17 34.76
CA ALA A 20 15.66 5.36 34.40
C ALA A 20 15.62 6.41 33.30
N LEU A 21 15.67 5.96 32.04
CA LEU A 21 15.28 6.81 30.92
C LEU A 21 13.81 7.21 31.15
N PRO A 22 13.47 8.51 31.16
CA PRO A 22 12.08 8.91 31.23
C PRO A 22 11.40 8.43 29.95
N VAL A 23 10.54 7.42 30.06
CA VAL A 23 9.54 7.15 29.04
C VAL A 23 8.63 8.37 29.08
N VAL A 24 8.89 9.32 28.18
CA VAL A 24 7.94 10.38 27.88
C VAL A 24 6.75 9.65 27.27
N ALA A 25 5.71 9.45 28.07
CA ALA A 25 4.39 9.08 27.58
C ALA A 25 3.89 10.26 26.73
N LEU A 26 4.35 10.32 25.48
CA LEU A 26 3.67 11.07 24.44
C LEU A 26 2.27 10.47 24.39
N ALA A 27 1.27 11.34 24.57
CA ALA A 27 -0.13 10.99 24.40
C ALA A 27 -0.26 10.09 23.16
N ALA A 28 -0.97 8.98 23.28
CA ALA A 28 -1.21 8.07 22.17
C ALA A 28 -2.00 8.81 21.08
N GLU A 29 -1.30 9.50 20.19
CA GLU A 29 -1.74 9.66 18.80
C GLU A 29 -1.99 8.25 18.27
N GLY A 30 -3.12 8.07 17.58
CA GLY A 30 -3.67 6.75 17.28
C GLY A 30 -2.60 5.78 16.76
N GLY A 31 -2.57 4.62 17.41
CA GLY A 31 -1.53 3.64 17.20
C GLY A 31 -1.72 2.89 15.89
N PHE A 32 -0.89 1.86 15.71
CA PHE A 32 -0.86 1.05 14.51
C PHE A 32 -2.24 0.45 14.16
N ILE A 33 -3.04 0.07 15.17
CA ILE A 33 -4.37 -0.52 14.96
C ILE A 33 -5.46 0.54 15.02
N GLU A 34 -5.35 1.48 15.97
CA GLU A 34 -6.36 2.49 16.25
C GLU A 34 -6.59 3.43 15.06
N ASP A 35 -5.52 3.76 14.33
CA ASP A 35 -5.57 4.57 13.11
C ASP A 35 -5.68 3.74 11.82
N SER A 36 -5.97 2.43 11.93
CA SER A 36 -6.16 1.59 10.75
C SER A 36 -7.46 1.92 10.03
N THR A 37 -7.41 1.93 8.70
CA THR A 37 -8.57 2.09 7.83
C THR A 37 -8.64 0.92 6.84
N ALA A 38 -9.86 0.46 6.56
CA ALA A 38 -10.13 -0.55 5.54
C ALA A 38 -11.31 -0.10 4.69
N THR A 39 -11.18 -0.17 3.37
CA THR A 39 -12.27 0.10 2.43
C THR A 39 -12.43 -1.06 1.47
N LEU A 40 -13.67 -1.49 1.26
CA LEU A 40 -14.02 -2.47 0.25
C LEU A 40 -14.94 -1.80 -0.79
N THR A 41 -14.46 -1.71 -2.02
CA THR A 41 -15.23 -1.22 -3.15
C THR A 41 -15.71 -2.40 -3.98
N ALA A 42 -17.03 -2.55 -4.13
CA ALA A 42 -17.63 -3.44 -5.11
C ALA A 42 -17.98 -2.64 -6.38
N ARG A 43 -17.42 -3.02 -7.53
CA ARG A 43 -17.60 -2.32 -8.81
C ARG A 43 -18.20 -3.26 -9.84
N ASN A 44 -19.45 -3.01 -10.22
CA ASN A 44 -20.05 -3.68 -11.37
C ASN A 44 -19.81 -2.84 -12.63
N TYR A 45 -19.19 -3.41 -13.66
CA TYR A 45 -18.75 -2.66 -14.84
C TYR A 45 -19.13 -3.40 -16.13
N TYR A 46 -20.07 -2.84 -16.87
CA TYR A 46 -20.34 -3.19 -18.26
C TYR A 46 -19.65 -2.20 -19.20
N PHE A 47 -18.86 -2.68 -20.16
CA PHE A 47 -18.20 -1.86 -21.15
C PHE A 47 -18.50 -2.39 -22.55
N SER A 48 -18.93 -1.51 -23.45
CA SER A 48 -19.18 -1.84 -24.85
C SER A 48 -18.59 -0.76 -25.75
N ARG A 49 -17.79 -1.19 -26.72
CA ARG A 49 -17.19 -0.37 -27.77
C ARG A 49 -17.42 -1.07 -29.10
N ASP A 50 -17.98 -0.31 -30.02
CA ASP A 50 -18.35 -0.77 -31.35
C ASP A 50 -17.45 -0.09 -32.39
N PHE A 51 -16.77 -0.90 -33.19
CA PHE A 51 -15.87 -0.42 -34.23
C PHE A 51 -16.59 -0.42 -35.57
N ARG A 52 -16.72 0.77 -36.15
CA ARG A 52 -17.29 0.97 -37.49
C ARG A 52 -16.17 1.07 -38.51
N ASP A 53 -16.47 0.66 -39.75
CA ASP A 53 -15.55 0.69 -40.89
C ASP A 53 -14.27 -0.14 -40.73
N VAL A 54 -14.39 -1.30 -40.07
CA VAL A 54 -13.30 -2.30 -39.97
C VAL A 54 -13.43 -3.42 -41.00
N PRO A 55 -12.32 -4.02 -41.47
CA PRO A 55 -12.37 -5.20 -42.34
C PRO A 55 -13.12 -6.37 -41.68
N ALA A 56 -13.75 -7.24 -42.49
CA ALA A 56 -14.53 -8.38 -41.98
C ALA A 56 -13.72 -9.37 -41.12
N THR A 57 -12.40 -9.38 -41.26
CA THR A 57 -11.47 -10.22 -40.48
C THR A 57 -11.01 -9.57 -39.17
N ALA A 58 -11.37 -8.31 -38.92
CA ALA A 58 -11.00 -7.56 -37.73
C ALA A 58 -12.12 -7.59 -36.68
N GLN A 59 -11.77 -7.34 -35.43
CA GLN A 59 -12.72 -7.25 -34.33
C GLN A 59 -13.70 -6.08 -34.56
N SER A 60 -15.00 -6.38 -34.67
CA SER A 60 -16.05 -5.37 -34.83
C SER A 60 -16.58 -4.81 -33.50
N LYS A 61 -16.36 -5.52 -32.39
CA LYS A 61 -16.89 -5.14 -31.08
C LYS A 61 -15.97 -5.59 -29.95
N GLN A 62 -15.85 -4.75 -28.92
CA GLN A 62 -15.31 -5.08 -27.60
C GLN A 62 -16.42 -4.89 -26.57
N GLU A 63 -16.87 -5.97 -25.95
CA GLU A 63 -17.99 -5.93 -25.01
C GLU A 63 -17.86 -6.97 -23.91
N GLU A 64 -17.71 -6.50 -22.67
CA GLU A 64 -17.53 -7.35 -21.50
C GLU A 64 -18.28 -6.77 -20.30
N TRP A 65 -18.73 -7.68 -19.42
CA TRP A 65 -19.33 -7.36 -18.14
C TRP A 65 -18.58 -8.09 -17.03
N ALA A 66 -18.20 -7.35 -16.00
CA ALA A 66 -17.46 -7.92 -14.88
C ALA A 66 -17.83 -7.27 -13.55
N GLN A 67 -17.55 -8.01 -12.47
CA GLN A 67 -17.67 -7.57 -11.09
C GLN A 67 -16.27 -7.51 -10.46
N GLY A 68 -15.90 -6.34 -9.94
CA GLY A 68 -14.64 -6.08 -9.26
C GLY A 68 -14.83 -5.91 -7.76
N PHE A 69 -13.86 -6.36 -6.98
CA PHE A 69 -13.71 -6.08 -5.56
C PHE A 69 -12.32 -5.53 -5.30
N ILE A 70 -12.26 -4.36 -4.66
CA ILE A 70 -11.03 -3.64 -4.35
C ILE A 70 -11.01 -3.42 -2.85
N LEU A 71 -10.18 -4.17 -2.14
CA LEU A 71 -9.89 -4.01 -0.74
C LEU A 71 -8.65 -3.14 -0.58
N ASN A 72 -8.76 -1.99 0.09
CA ASN A 72 -7.61 -1.21 0.53
C ASN A 72 -7.55 -1.25 2.05
N PHE A 73 -6.39 -1.60 2.58
CA PHE A 73 -6.10 -1.55 4.01
C PHE A 73 -4.90 -0.63 4.23
N LYS A 74 -5.00 0.24 5.22
CA LYS A 74 -3.90 1.11 5.65
C LYS A 74 -3.84 1.06 7.16
N SER A 75 -2.72 0.61 7.73
CA SER A 75 -2.54 0.68 9.18
C SER A 75 -2.36 2.12 9.64
N GLY A 76 -2.46 2.35 10.95
CA GLY A 76 -1.85 3.50 11.59
C GLY A 76 -0.32 3.44 11.58
N TYR A 77 0.31 4.22 12.44
CA TYR A 77 1.75 4.18 12.67
C TYR A 77 2.05 3.73 14.11
N THR A 78 3.13 2.99 14.30
CA THR A 78 3.60 2.67 15.66
C THR A 78 3.98 3.96 16.43
N PRO A 79 3.66 4.08 17.73
CA PRO A 79 4.07 5.22 18.52
C PRO A 79 5.60 5.36 18.61
N GLY A 80 6.08 6.60 18.62
CA GLY A 80 7.50 6.93 18.77
C GLY A 80 8.00 7.96 17.75
N PRO A 81 9.28 8.35 17.84
CA PRO A 81 9.88 9.32 16.92
C PRO A 81 9.98 8.82 15.48
N VAL A 82 9.98 7.50 15.29
CA VAL A 82 9.91 6.82 13.99
C VAL A 82 8.69 5.92 14.01
N GLY A 83 7.70 6.25 13.19
CA GLY A 83 6.50 5.45 13.03
C GLY A 83 6.65 4.42 11.93
N PHE A 84 6.27 3.18 12.18
CA PHE A 84 6.18 2.11 11.18
C PHE A 84 4.73 1.76 10.91
N GLY A 85 4.43 1.42 9.66
CA GLY A 85 3.10 1.03 9.22
C GLY A 85 3.15 0.06 8.03
N VAL A 86 1.99 -0.44 7.66
CA VAL A 86 1.77 -1.25 6.45
C VAL A 86 0.52 -0.80 5.72
N ASP A 87 0.61 -0.69 4.41
CA ASP A 87 -0.54 -0.58 3.51
C ASP A 87 -0.66 -1.91 2.75
N ALA A 88 -1.88 -2.35 2.48
CA ALA A 88 -2.16 -3.54 1.68
C ALA A 88 -3.32 -3.28 0.73
N ILE A 89 -3.28 -3.96 -0.42
CA ILE A 89 -4.33 -3.93 -1.43
C ILE A 89 -4.66 -5.36 -1.86
N GLY A 90 -5.95 -5.66 -1.98
CA GLY A 90 -6.49 -6.90 -2.52
C GLY A 90 -7.46 -6.59 -3.65
N LEU A 91 -7.30 -7.27 -4.78
CA LEU A 91 -8.03 -7.04 -6.02
C LEU A 91 -8.59 -8.37 -6.52
N LEU A 92 -9.86 -8.40 -6.87
CA LEU A 92 -10.53 -9.55 -7.46
C LEU A 92 -11.48 -9.06 -8.56
N GLY A 93 -11.36 -9.61 -9.76
CA GLY A 93 -12.28 -9.42 -10.87
C GLY A 93 -12.93 -10.75 -11.24
N ILE A 94 -14.24 -10.72 -11.49
CA ILE A 94 -15.06 -11.87 -11.86
C ILE A 94 -15.76 -11.56 -13.18
N LYS A 95 -15.60 -12.44 -14.16
CA LYS A 95 -16.31 -12.40 -15.45
C LYS A 95 -17.78 -12.69 -15.21
N LEU A 96 -18.64 -11.77 -15.66
CA LEU A 96 -20.09 -12.00 -15.73
C LEU A 96 -20.50 -12.34 -17.16
N ASP A 97 -19.87 -11.69 -18.15
CA ASP A 97 -20.13 -11.91 -19.57
C ASP A 97 -18.91 -11.48 -20.41
N SER A 98 -18.39 -12.40 -21.23
CA SER A 98 -17.35 -12.15 -22.24
C SER A 98 -17.30 -13.35 -23.20
N SER A 99 -16.71 -13.15 -24.38
CA SER A 99 -16.38 -14.22 -25.32
C SER A 99 -15.19 -13.81 -26.17
N ALA A 100 -14.48 -14.79 -26.74
CA ALA A 100 -13.24 -14.56 -27.48
C ALA A 100 -13.37 -13.57 -28.65
N ASP A 101 -14.54 -13.48 -29.29
CA ASP A 101 -14.83 -12.55 -30.40
C ASP A 101 -15.04 -11.08 -29.96
N ARG A 102 -15.29 -10.83 -28.67
CA ARG A 102 -15.56 -9.49 -28.11
C ARG A 102 -14.74 -9.13 -26.86
N ALA A 103 -13.74 -9.94 -26.53
CA ALA A 103 -12.79 -9.68 -25.46
C ALA A 103 -11.86 -8.49 -25.76
N GLY A 104 -11.12 -8.01 -24.76
CA GLY A 104 -10.11 -6.96 -24.95
C GLY A 104 -10.59 -5.54 -24.59
N THR A 105 -11.68 -5.42 -23.82
CA THR A 105 -12.04 -4.13 -23.18
C THR A 105 -10.99 -3.75 -22.12
N GLY A 106 -10.33 -4.77 -21.58
CA GLY A 106 -9.42 -4.74 -20.43
C GLY A 106 -10.15 -4.52 -19.09
N LEU A 107 -11.43 -4.90 -19.02
CA LEU A 107 -12.06 -5.25 -17.75
C LEU A 107 -11.58 -6.61 -17.24
N LEU A 108 -11.25 -7.52 -18.16
CA LEU A 108 -10.74 -8.86 -17.89
C LEU A 108 -9.39 -9.05 -18.62
N PRO A 109 -8.52 -9.95 -18.13
CA PRO A 109 -7.37 -10.42 -18.91
C PRO A 109 -7.87 -11.10 -20.19
N GLY A 110 -7.27 -10.78 -21.34
CA GLY A 110 -7.67 -11.39 -22.61
C GLY A 110 -7.58 -10.41 -23.77
N ALA A 111 -7.67 -10.95 -24.98
CA ALA A 111 -7.59 -10.21 -26.22
C ALA A 111 -8.53 -10.82 -27.26
N PHE A 112 -8.70 -10.15 -28.39
CA PHE A 112 -9.49 -10.69 -29.50
C PHE A 112 -8.96 -12.05 -29.96
N GLY A 113 -9.86 -13.05 -30.03
CA GLY A 113 -9.54 -14.43 -30.35
C GLY A 113 -9.13 -15.29 -29.15
N ASP A 114 -9.07 -14.72 -27.94
CA ASP A 114 -8.72 -15.39 -26.70
C ASP A 114 -9.83 -15.21 -25.65
N GLU A 115 -10.25 -16.29 -25.01
CA GLU A 115 -11.33 -16.23 -24.02
C GLU A 115 -10.82 -15.65 -22.71
N ALA A 116 -11.51 -14.64 -22.19
CA ALA A 116 -11.19 -14.08 -20.88
C ALA A 116 -11.41 -15.14 -19.77
N PRO A 117 -10.52 -15.22 -18.77
CA PRO A 117 -10.69 -16.15 -17.65
C PRO A 117 -11.94 -15.78 -16.84
N ASP A 118 -12.47 -16.77 -16.10
CA ASP A 118 -13.65 -16.58 -15.27
C ASP A 118 -13.40 -15.60 -14.11
N ASP A 119 -12.16 -15.55 -13.61
CA ASP A 119 -11.73 -14.61 -12.58
C ASP A 119 -10.24 -14.30 -12.67
N TYR A 120 -9.84 -13.21 -12.02
CA TYR A 120 -8.45 -12.86 -11.82
C TYR A 120 -8.27 -12.07 -10.53
N SER A 121 -7.15 -12.24 -9.85
CA SER A 121 -6.88 -11.57 -8.58
C SER A 121 -5.45 -11.14 -8.44
N ARG A 122 -5.24 -10.09 -7.64
CA ARG A 122 -3.92 -9.56 -7.28
C ARG A 122 -3.94 -9.08 -5.84
N ALA A 123 -2.81 -9.22 -5.15
CA ALA A 123 -2.64 -8.65 -3.83
C ALA A 123 -1.23 -8.08 -3.72
N GLY A 124 -1.10 -7.00 -2.96
CA GLY A 124 0.18 -6.33 -2.73
C GLY A 124 0.20 -5.62 -1.39
N ALA A 125 1.39 -5.33 -0.90
CA ALA A 125 1.59 -4.59 0.33
C ALA A 125 2.79 -3.66 0.21
N ALA A 126 2.77 -2.58 0.99
CA ALA A 126 3.87 -1.65 1.14
C ALA A 126 4.15 -1.40 2.62
N LEU A 127 5.43 -1.44 2.98
CA LEU A 127 5.88 -0.93 4.26
C LEU A 127 5.95 0.59 4.18
N LYS A 128 5.52 1.26 5.24
CA LYS A 128 5.61 2.72 5.36
C LYS A 128 6.33 3.11 6.65
N VAL A 129 7.19 4.11 6.53
CA VAL A 129 7.96 4.68 7.64
C VAL A 129 7.74 6.19 7.64
N ARG A 130 7.47 6.76 8.81
CA ARG A 130 7.23 8.19 8.97
C ARG A 130 8.12 8.77 10.06
N VAL A 131 8.77 9.88 9.75
CA VAL A 131 9.53 10.71 10.69
C VAL A 131 9.11 12.16 10.45
N SER A 132 8.63 12.85 11.49
CA SER A 132 8.03 14.18 11.35
C SER A 132 6.90 14.19 10.30
N LYS A 133 7.02 15.00 9.24
CA LYS A 133 6.08 15.13 8.12
C LYS A 133 6.65 14.52 6.84
N THR A 134 7.59 13.60 6.98
CA THR A 134 8.23 12.88 5.89
C THR A 134 7.88 11.40 5.97
N GLU A 135 7.37 10.87 4.87
CA GLU A 135 6.88 9.50 4.73
C GLU A 135 7.61 8.79 3.60
N LEU A 136 8.15 7.61 3.89
CA LEU A 136 8.75 6.69 2.93
C LEU A 136 7.86 5.45 2.81
N LYS A 137 7.52 5.04 1.58
CA LYS A 137 6.85 3.79 1.29
C LYS A 137 7.69 2.91 0.36
N ILE A 138 7.70 1.61 0.63
CA ILE A 138 8.40 0.61 -0.19
C ILE A 138 7.49 -0.62 -0.36
N GLY A 139 7.26 -1.03 -1.61
CA GLY A 139 6.42 -2.18 -1.94
C GLY A 139 5.42 -1.85 -3.05
N GLU A 140 4.19 -2.31 -2.90
CA GLU A 140 3.09 -2.06 -3.84
C GLU A 140 2.44 -0.69 -3.60
N LEU A 141 2.51 0.18 -4.60
CA LEU A 141 2.11 1.58 -4.51
C LEU A 141 1.02 1.92 -5.53
N GLN A 142 0.17 2.88 -5.17
CA GLN A 142 -0.79 3.53 -6.07
C GLN A 142 -0.45 5.03 -6.17
N PRO A 143 0.64 5.40 -6.88
CA PRO A 143 1.06 6.79 -7.00
C PRO A 143 0.02 7.58 -7.81
N ASN A 144 -0.42 8.72 -7.28
CA ASN A 144 -1.26 9.66 -8.01
C ASN A 144 -0.46 10.94 -8.27
N LEU A 145 0.46 10.88 -9.24
CA LEU A 145 1.38 11.96 -9.56
C LEU A 145 1.06 12.53 -10.95
N PRO A 146 1.25 13.84 -11.20
CA PRO A 146 1.06 14.40 -12.53
C PRO A 146 1.95 13.74 -13.61
N VAL A 147 3.14 13.27 -13.22
CA VAL A 147 4.11 12.60 -14.11
C VAL A 147 3.91 11.08 -14.19
N LEU A 148 3.12 10.51 -13.28
CA LEU A 148 2.79 9.08 -13.24
C LEU A 148 1.36 8.97 -12.71
N THR A 149 0.41 9.09 -13.64
CA THR A 149 -1.01 9.16 -13.30
C THR A 149 -1.61 7.77 -13.17
N PHE A 150 -2.26 7.56 -12.03
CA PHE A 150 -3.09 6.41 -11.78
C PHE A 150 -4.38 6.50 -12.60
N SER A 151 -4.55 5.62 -13.59
CA SER A 151 -5.74 5.58 -14.44
C SER A 151 -6.66 4.43 -14.07
N ASP A 152 -7.53 4.64 -13.08
CA ASP A 152 -8.54 3.68 -12.62
C ASP A 152 -9.82 3.75 -13.48
N ILE A 153 -9.66 3.58 -14.79
CA ILE A 153 -10.72 3.79 -15.79
C ILE A 153 -11.47 2.50 -16.17
N ARG A 154 -11.19 1.39 -15.47
CA ARG A 154 -11.61 0.01 -15.83
C ARG A 154 -12.01 -0.77 -14.57
N LEU A 155 -11.93 -2.09 -14.56
CA LEU A 155 -12.45 -2.91 -13.47
C LEU A 155 -11.60 -2.77 -12.20
N LEU A 156 -10.31 -3.07 -12.30
CA LEU A 156 -9.36 -3.02 -11.19
C LEU A 156 -8.28 -1.96 -11.43
N PRO A 157 -7.77 -1.34 -10.37
CA PRO A 157 -6.74 -0.32 -10.49
C PRO A 157 -5.37 -0.91 -10.86
N PRO A 158 -4.52 -0.17 -11.59
CA PRO A 158 -3.13 -0.54 -11.75
C PRO A 158 -2.35 -0.29 -10.45
N THR A 159 -1.24 -1.00 -10.29
CA THR A 159 -0.34 -0.86 -9.14
C THR A 159 1.12 -0.83 -9.61
N TYR A 160 1.99 -0.26 -8.78
CA TYR A 160 3.40 -0.09 -9.10
C TYR A 160 4.26 -0.60 -7.95
N SER A 161 5.24 -1.45 -8.26
CA SER A 161 6.22 -1.90 -7.27
C SER A 161 7.43 -0.98 -7.27
N GLY A 162 7.77 -0.43 -6.11
CA GLY A 162 8.88 0.51 -6.00
C GLY A 162 9.03 1.15 -4.63
N ALA A 163 9.63 2.34 -4.62
CA ALA A 163 9.77 3.16 -3.43
C ALA A 163 9.38 4.61 -3.74
N SER A 164 8.74 5.27 -2.77
CA SER A 164 8.36 6.68 -2.84
C SER A 164 8.61 7.38 -1.52
N ILE A 165 9.09 8.61 -1.56
CA ILE A 165 9.23 9.50 -0.42
C ILE A 165 8.41 10.78 -0.66
N VAL A 166 7.67 11.20 0.36
CA VAL A 166 6.90 12.45 0.38
C VAL A 166 7.29 13.22 1.62
N SER A 167 7.69 14.48 1.46
CA SER A 167 8.13 15.34 2.56
C SER A 167 7.35 16.65 2.55
N GLN A 168 6.79 17.01 3.71
CA GLN A 168 6.03 18.24 3.95
C GLN A 168 6.59 19.02 5.15
N GLU A 169 7.91 19.05 5.31
CA GLU A 169 8.56 19.75 6.43
C GLU A 169 8.42 21.28 6.34
N ILE A 170 8.36 21.83 5.13
CA ILE A 170 8.23 23.28 4.89
C ILE A 170 6.77 23.62 4.60
N ALA A 171 6.21 24.56 5.37
CA ALA A 171 4.83 24.99 5.19
C ALA A 171 4.59 25.49 3.76
N GLY A 172 3.56 24.94 3.10
CA GLY A 172 3.21 25.27 1.71
C GLY A 172 4.03 24.55 0.64
N LEU A 173 5.00 23.70 0.99
CA LEU A 173 5.80 22.93 0.03
C LEU A 173 5.65 21.41 0.28
N THR A 174 5.38 20.67 -0.81
CA THR A 174 5.40 19.20 -0.81
C THR A 174 6.46 18.71 -1.78
N LEU A 175 7.48 18.04 -1.27
CA LEU A 175 8.53 17.41 -2.09
C LEU A 175 8.20 15.92 -2.24
N GLN A 176 8.21 15.44 -3.48
CA GLN A 176 7.93 14.03 -3.79
C GLN A 176 9.06 13.48 -4.66
N GLY A 177 9.54 12.29 -4.31
CA GLY A 177 10.56 11.58 -5.06
C GLY A 177 10.31 10.07 -4.99
N GLY A 178 10.86 9.31 -5.92
CA GLY A 178 10.69 7.86 -5.90
C GLY A 178 11.20 7.18 -7.16
N GLN A 179 11.21 5.85 -7.11
CA GLN A 179 11.56 5.00 -8.24
C GLN A 179 10.59 3.82 -8.29
N MET A 180 9.95 3.64 -9.45
CA MET A 180 9.13 2.47 -9.75
C MET A 180 9.94 1.48 -10.58
N ARG A 181 9.80 0.19 -10.30
CA ARG A 181 10.56 -0.90 -10.94
C ARG A 181 9.69 -1.77 -11.82
N ALA A 182 8.44 -1.99 -11.41
CA ALA A 182 7.48 -2.79 -12.15
C ALA A 182 6.09 -2.17 -12.06
N THR A 183 5.24 -2.50 -13.02
CA THR A 183 3.83 -2.15 -13.01
C THR A 183 2.99 -3.40 -13.20
N SER A 184 1.92 -3.50 -12.42
CA SER A 184 0.84 -4.43 -12.68
C SER A 184 -0.31 -3.65 -13.28
N LEU A 185 -0.66 -4.01 -14.51
CA LEU A 185 -1.73 -3.34 -15.24
C LEU A 185 -3.09 -3.70 -14.61
N ARG A 186 -4.07 -2.83 -14.89
CA ARG A 186 -5.49 -2.99 -14.55
C ARG A 186 -6.02 -4.40 -14.87
#